data_AF-A0A0Q6BDC0-F1
#
_entry.id   AF-A0A0Q6BDC0-F1
#
_cell.length_a   1.000
_cell.length_b   1.000
_cell.length_c   1.000
_cell.angle_alpha   90.00
_cell.angle_beta   90.00
_cell.angle_gamma   90.00
#
_symmetry.space_group_name_H-M   'P 1'
#
loop_
_entity.id
_entity.type
_entity.pdbx_description
1 polymer ?
#
loop_
_entity_poly.entity_id
_entity_poly.type
_entity_poly.pdbx_seq_one_letter_code
_entity_poly.pdbx_strand_id
1 'polypeptide(L)'
;MFGRATRLRFGNGSAPAPSSAFAELRAVLEPRAGHDDVELLTETFWAGLHGLVVLQRGARLRPDLQEARINLLVEQIVPAGLGGDRRR
;
A
#
# COMPACT_ATOMS: atom_id res chain seq x y z
N MET A 1 29.90 -1.66 5.86
CA MET A 1 28.93 -0.71 6.46
C MET A 1 28.23 -0.01 5.31
N PHE A 2 26.92 -0.22 5.09
CA PHE A 2 26.18 0.38 3.97
C PHE A 2 25.07 1.29 4.51
N GLY A 3 25.39 2.57 4.70
CA GLY A 3 24.40 3.62 4.98
C GLY A 3 23.97 4.27 3.68
N ARG A 4 22.76 3.96 3.18
CA ARG A 4 22.17 4.66 2.04
C ARG A 4 21.54 5.96 2.56
N ALA A 5 22.00 7.10 2.08
CA ALA A 5 21.42 8.39 2.42
C ALA A 5 19.94 8.43 1.97
N THR A 6 19.02 8.42 2.92
CA THR A 6 17.60 8.64 2.67
C THR A 6 17.29 10.13 2.89
N ARG A 7 16.63 10.78 1.92
CA ARG A 7 16.15 12.17 2.04
C ARG A 7 14.90 12.27 2.92
N LEU A 8 14.78 11.42 3.95
CA LEU A 8 13.66 11.47 4.87
C LEU A 8 13.85 12.71 5.75
N ARG A 9 12.96 13.70 5.60
CA ARG A 9 12.85 14.78 6.57
C ARG A 9 12.27 14.17 7.84
N PHE A 10 12.95 14.33 8.98
CA PHE A 10 12.41 14.02 10.30
C PHE A 10 11.86 15.32 10.91
N GLY A 11 10.65 15.29 11.50
CA GLY A 11 9.94 16.49 12.01
C GLY A 11 8.48 16.56 11.54
N ASN A 12 7.78 17.65 11.80
CA ASN A 12 6.40 17.82 11.31
C ASN A 12 6.38 17.73 9.77
N GLY A 13 5.67 16.75 9.21
CA GLY A 13 5.75 16.38 7.79
C GLY A 13 6.74 15.26 7.43
N SER A 14 7.34 14.59 8.42
CA SER A 14 8.10 13.35 8.20
C SER A 14 7.16 12.19 7.90
N ALA A 15 7.65 11.23 7.11
CA ALA A 15 6.91 9.99 6.93
C ALA A 15 6.65 9.33 8.30
N PRO A 16 5.43 8.86 8.57
CA PRO A 16 5.11 8.14 9.80
C PRO A 16 6.08 6.98 10.03
N ALA A 17 6.26 6.59 11.29
CA ALA A 17 6.95 5.34 11.60
C ALA A 17 6.23 4.18 10.86
N PRO A 18 6.96 3.14 10.41
CA PRO A 18 6.33 2.05 9.64
C PRO A 18 5.13 1.41 10.35
N SER A 19 5.18 1.28 11.68
CA SER A 19 4.08 0.75 12.48
C SER A 19 2.84 1.65 12.49
N SER A 20 3.00 2.98 12.57
CA SER A 20 1.86 3.89 12.51
C SER A 20 1.28 3.97 11.11
N ALA A 21 2.11 3.95 10.07
CA ALA A 21 1.65 3.87 8.68
C ALA A 21 0.83 2.60 8.44
N PHE A 22 1.28 1.47 8.98
CA PHE A 22 0.56 0.20 8.89
C PHE A 22 -0.79 0.25 9.63
N ALA A 23 -0.82 0.82 10.83
CA ALA A 23 -2.06 0.99 11.58
C ALA A 23 -3.10 1.85 10.85
N GLU A 24 -2.67 2.95 10.21
CA GLU A 24 -3.54 3.79 9.39
C GLU A 24 -4.12 3.02 8.20
N LEU A 25 -3.29 2.22 7.51
CA LEU A 25 -3.77 1.39 6.40
C LEU A 25 -4.75 0.33 6.87
N ARG A 26 -4.48 -0.33 7.99
CA ARG A 26 -5.39 -1.29 8.61
C ARG A 26 -6.75 -0.66 8.88
N ALA A 27 -6.79 0.55 9.45
CA ALA A 27 -8.03 1.26 9.73
C ALA A 27 -8.86 1.56 8.48
N VAL A 28 -8.21 1.86 7.34
CA VAL A 28 -8.89 2.10 6.06
C VAL A 28 -9.40 0.81 5.41
N LEU A 29 -8.71 -0.32 5.64
CA LEU A 29 -9.03 -1.62 5.06
C LEU A 29 -10.03 -2.43 5.89
N GLU A 30 -10.09 -2.23 7.20
CA GLU A 30 -11.02 -2.89 8.13
C GLU A 30 -12.49 -2.86 7.67
N PRO A 31 -13.09 -1.70 7.33
CA PRO A 31 -14.49 -1.67 6.85
C PRO A 31 -14.67 -2.32 5.46
N ARG A 32 -13.58 -2.65 4.77
CA ARG A 32 -13.59 -3.28 3.44
C ARG A 32 -13.27 -4.77 3.46
N ALA A 33 -12.75 -5.30 4.57
CA ALA A 33 -12.37 -6.71 4.66
C ALA A 33 -13.58 -7.65 4.60
N GLY A 34 -14.78 -7.21 4.98
CA GLY A 34 -15.96 -8.07 4.99
C GLY A 34 -15.77 -9.26 5.94
N HIS A 35 -15.60 -10.47 5.39
CA HIS A 35 -15.30 -11.69 6.15
C HIS A 35 -13.83 -12.12 6.10
N ASP A 36 -13.00 -11.42 5.32
CA ASP A 36 -11.58 -11.73 5.19
C ASP A 36 -10.79 -11.27 6.43
N ASP A 37 -9.62 -11.86 6.63
CA ASP A 37 -8.69 -11.44 7.67
C ASP A 37 -8.11 -10.06 7.34
N VAL A 38 -8.46 -9.06 8.16
CA VAL A 38 -8.04 -7.66 8.01
C VAL A 38 -6.52 -7.52 8.05
N GLU A 39 -5.84 -8.30 8.89
CA GLU A 39 -4.40 -8.23 9.06
C GLU A 39 -3.70 -8.78 7.81
N LEU A 40 -4.14 -9.95 7.35
CA LEU A 40 -3.65 -10.55 6.09
C LEU A 40 -3.89 -9.62 4.88
N LEU A 41 -5.07 -8.99 4.80
CA LEU A 41 -5.40 -8.01 3.76
C LEU A 41 -4.44 -6.80 3.82
N THR A 42 -4.20 -6.29 5.03
CA THR A 42 -3.31 -5.14 5.25
C THR A 42 -1.86 -5.48 4.90
N GLU A 43 -1.36 -6.65 5.31
CA GLU A 43 -0.02 -7.13 4.97
C GLU A 43 0.16 -7.28 3.46
N THR A 44 -0.83 -7.87 2.78
CA THR A 44 -0.80 -8.08 1.33
C THR A 44 -0.80 -6.74 0.58
N PHE A 45 -1.66 -5.81 0.99
CA PHE A 45 -1.73 -4.47 0.41
C PHE A 45 -0.42 -3.70 0.62
N TRP A 46 0.12 -3.73 1.84
CA TRP A 46 1.41 -3.12 2.17
C TRP A 46 2.57 -3.72 1.36
N ALA A 47 2.61 -5.05 1.22
CA ALA A 47 3.62 -5.73 0.41
C ALA A 47 3.56 -5.30 -1.06
N GLY A 48 2.36 -5.15 -1.62
CA GLY A 48 2.15 -4.63 -2.97
C GLY A 48 2.70 -3.21 -3.14
N LEU A 49 2.32 -2.27 -2.26
CA LEU A 49 2.83 -0.90 -2.28
C LEU A 49 4.36 -0.84 -2.12
N HIS A 50 4.89 -1.60 -1.17
CA HIS A 50 6.33 -1.67 -0.93
C HIS A 50 7.07 -2.22 -2.16
N GLY A 51 6.55 -3.27 -2.80
CA GLY A 51 7.06 -3.82 -4.05
C GLY A 51 7.11 -2.78 -5.16
N LEU A 52 6.03 -2.02 -5.36
CA LEU A 52 5.99 -0.93 -6.35
C LEU A 52 7.07 0.12 -6.09
N VAL A 53 7.23 0.56 -4.84
CA VAL A 53 8.25 1.56 -4.46
C VAL A 53 9.67 1.04 -4.69
N VAL A 54 9.96 -0.20 -4.27
CA VAL A 54 11.29 -0.81 -4.44
C VAL A 54 11.64 -0.95 -5.92
N LEU A 55 10.70 -1.45 -6.74
CA LEU A 55 10.93 -1.68 -8.16
C LEU A 55 11.02 -0.36 -8.95
N GLN A 56 10.20 0.65 -8.62
CA GLN A 56 10.29 1.99 -9.22
C GLN A 56 11.64 2.65 -8.92
N ARG A 57 12.10 2.60 -7.67
CA ARG A 57 13.42 3.13 -7.28
C ARG A 57 14.59 2.39 -7.94
N GLY A 58 14.38 1.13 -8.32
CA GLY A 58 15.35 0.33 -9.06
C GLY A 58 15.27 0.47 -10.57
N ALA A 59 14.42 1.37 -11.10
CA ALA A 59 14.15 1.51 -12.54
C ALA A 59 13.74 0.18 -13.22
N ARG A 60 13.10 -0.72 -12.48
CA ARG A 60 12.63 -2.05 -12.97
C ARG A 60 11.19 -2.03 -13.47
N LEU A 61 10.59 -0.86 -13.54
CA LEU A 61 9.23 -0.62 -14.00
C LEU A 61 9.22 0.46 -15.08
N ARG A 62 8.21 0.43 -15.95
CA ARG A 62 7.94 1.52 -16.88
C ARG A 62 7.65 2.82 -16.11
N PRO A 63 8.30 3.95 -16.46
CA PRO A 63 8.25 5.18 -15.66
C PRO A 63 6.87 5.84 -15.62
N ASP A 64 6.11 5.80 -16.71
CA ASP A 64 4.87 6.59 -16.87
C ASP A 64 3.59 5.86 -16.41
N LEU A 65 3.74 4.77 -15.66
CA LEU A 65 2.61 3.93 -15.23
C LEU A 65 2.49 3.86 -13.69
N GLN A 66 3.11 4.79 -12.96
CA GLN A 66 3.07 4.78 -11.50
C GLN A 66 1.63 4.87 -10.97
N GLU A 67 0.86 5.85 -11.44
CA GLU A 67 -0.53 6.04 -11.03
C GLU A 67 -1.42 4.85 -11.42
N ALA A 68 -1.31 4.39 -12.67
CA ALA A 68 -2.06 3.23 -13.15
C ALA A 68 -1.82 1.96 -12.31
N ARG A 69 -0.58 1.74 -11.83
CA ARG A 69 -0.27 0.60 -10.96
C ARG A 69 -0.88 0.73 -9.57
N ILE A 70 -0.93 1.94 -9.01
CA ILE A 70 -1.57 2.17 -7.71
C ILE A 70 -3.08 1.95 -7.84
N ASN A 71 -3.70 2.49 -8.87
CA ASN A 71 -5.12 2.30 -9.14
C ASN A 71 -5.46 0.82 -9.30
N LEU A 72 -4.68 0.09 -10.12
CA LEU A 72 -4.86 -1.35 -10.29
C LEU A 72 -4.69 -2.12 -8.97
N LEU A 73 -3.69 -1.78 -8.15
CA LEU A 73 -3.49 -2.41 -6.85
C LEU A 73 -4.71 -2.22 -5.94
N VAL A 74 -5.22 -0.99 -5.88
CA VAL A 74 -6.40 -0.66 -5.07
C VAL A 74 -7.62 -1.43 -5.60
N GLU A 75 -7.89 -1.39 -6.90
CA GLU A 75 -9.04 -2.05 -7.51
C GLU A 75 -9.05 -3.58 -7.31
N GLN A 76 -7.88 -4.22 -7.34
CA GLN A 76 -7.76 -5.68 -7.27
C GLN A 76 -7.67 -6.21 -5.84
N ILE A 77 -7.01 -5.49 -4.93
CA ILE A 77 -6.75 -5.98 -3.57
C ILE A 77 -7.80 -5.47 -2.59
N VAL A 78 -8.27 -4.24 -2.75
CA VAL A 78 -9.23 -3.67 -1.80
C VAL A 78 -10.63 -4.21 -2.13
N PRO A 79 -11.26 -5.00 -1.24
CA PRO A 79 -12.56 -5.57 -1.54
C PRO A 79 -13.64 -4.48 -1.59
N ALA A 80 -14.69 -4.72 -2.38
CA ALA A 80 -15.86 -3.86 -2.32
C ALA A 80 -16.53 -4.08 -0.95
N GLY A 81 -16.80 -2.99 -0.20
CA GLY A 81 -17.57 -3.08 1.04
C GLY A 81 -18.95 -3.69 0.81
N LEU A 82 -19.63 -4.11 1.89
CA LEU A 82 -20.88 -4.88 1.95
C LEU A 82 -22.12 -4.21 1.29
N GLY A 83 -22.01 -3.83 0.03
CA GLY A 83 -23.05 -3.20 -0.78
C GLY A 83 -22.82 -3.32 -2.30
N GLY A 84 -21.79 -4.04 -2.74
CA GLY A 84 -21.54 -4.29 -4.17
C GLY A 84 -21.38 -5.78 -4.44
N ASP A 85 -22.45 -6.41 -4.91
CA ASP A 85 -22.38 -7.69 -5.62
C ASP A 85 -21.43 -7.52 -6.82
N ARG A 86 -20.17 -7.94 -6.65
CA ARG A 86 -19.24 -8.06 -7.78
C ARG A 86 -19.50 -9.41 -8.44
N ARG A 87 -20.68 -9.53 -9.07
CA ARG A 87 -20.94 -10.58 -10.04
C ARG A 87 -20.31 -10.23 -11.39
N ARG A 88 -19.46 -11.17 -11.81
CA ARG A 88 -18.90 -11.45 -13.14
C ARG A 88 -17.50 -10.91 -13.42
#